data_AF-A0A0N0IUL7-F1
#
_entry.id   AF-A0A0N0IUL7-F1
#
_cell.length_a   1.000
_cell.length_b   1.000
_cell.length_c   1.000
_cell.angle_alpha   90.00
_cell.angle_beta   90.00
_cell.angle_gamma   90.00
#
_symmetry.space_group_name_H-M   'P 1'
#
loop_
_entity.id
_entity.type
_entity.pdbx_description
1 polymer ?
#
loop_
_entity_poly.entity_id
_entity_poly.type
_entity_poly.pdbx_seq_one_letter_code
_entity_poly.pdbx_strand_id
1 'polypeptide(L)' 'MATYTKLKKTISLKSAKTGEVVDIFKYKKDGTKRIFFATENNGIRLNDRMHSTLWLAKAEAGKFLDRNK' A
#
# COMPACT_ATOMS: atom_id res chain seq x y z
N MET A 1 -22.21 -4.23 -0.85
CA MET A 1 -20.89 -3.60 -1.12
C MET A 1 -19.80 -4.65 -0.94
N ALA A 2 -18.73 -4.61 -1.73
CA ALA A 2 -17.59 -5.51 -1.50
C ALA A 2 -16.85 -5.08 -0.23
N THR A 3 -16.71 -5.99 0.73
CA THR A 3 -15.94 -5.76 1.96
C THR A 3 -14.53 -6.30 1.79
N TYR A 4 -13.58 -5.62 2.43
CA TYR A 4 -12.16 -5.92 2.34
C TYR A 4 -11.57 -5.99 3.74
N THR A 5 -10.97 -7.12 4.07
CA THR A 5 -10.29 -7.33 5.33
C THR A 5 -8.80 -6.98 5.19
N LYS A 6 -8.31 -6.03 6.00
CA LYS A 6 -6.88 -5.73 6.13
C LYS A 6 -6.20 -6.88 6.85
N LEU A 7 -5.21 -7.51 6.22
CA LEU A 7 -4.55 -8.70 6.76
C LEU A 7 -3.28 -8.35 7.54
N LYS A 8 -2.24 -7.89 6.83
CA LYS A 8 -0.94 -7.60 7.43
C LYS A 8 -0.15 -6.59 6.63
N LYS A 9 0.78 -5.93 7.31
CA LYS A 9 1.84 -5.16 6.67
C LYS A 9 2.75 -6.11 5.89
N THR A 10 3.01 -5.80 4.63
CA THR A 10 3.82 -6.62 3.72
C THR A 10 5.22 -6.02 3.54
N ILE A 11 5.30 -4.72 3.28
CA ILE A 11 6.55 -3.99 3.06
C ILE A 11 6.44 -2.63 3.76
N SER A 12 7.57 -2.10 4.22
CA SER A 12 7.72 -0.71 4.64
C SER A 12 8.84 -0.08 3.81
N LEU A 13 8.57 1.07 3.20
CA LEU A 13 9.55 1.85 2.45
C LEU A 13 9.78 3.16 3.19
N LYS A 14 11.03 3.51 3.42
CA LYS A 14 11.41 4.75 4.10
C LYS A 14 12.26 5.63 3.19
N SER A 15 11.89 6.90 3.08
CA SER A 15 12.75 7.90 2.43
C SER A 15 13.91 8.26 3.35
N ALA A 16 15.14 8.14 2.84
CA ALA A 16 16.34 8.53 3.57
C ALA A 16 16.45 10.06 3.75
N LYS A 17 15.83 10.84 2.85
CA LYS A 17 15.90 12.31 2.89
C LYS A 17 14.84 12.92 3.80
N THR A 18 13.57 12.53 3.63
CA THR A 18 12.43 13.13 4.34
C THR A 18 12.09 12.39 5.63
N GLY A 19 12.61 11.17 5.81
CA GLY A 19 12.25 10.30 6.92
C GLY A 19 10.85 9.70 6.80
N GLU A 20 10.08 10.04 5.75
CA GLU A 20 8.72 9.54 5.53
C GLU A 20 8.70 8.03 5.30
N VAL A 21 7.66 7.39 5.82
CA VAL A 21 7.46 5.95 5.73
C VAL A 21 6.16 5.67 5.00
N VAL A 22 6.25 4.85 3.96
CA VAL A 22 5.09 4.30 3.24
C VAL A 22 5.05 2.80 3.48
N ASP A 23 3.98 2.37 4.13
CA ASP A 23 3.69 0.97 4.41
C ASP A 23 2.77 0.39 3.33
N ILE A 24 3.04 -0.84 2.90
CA ILE A 24 2.20 -1.57 1.95
C ILE A 24 1.47 -2.67 2.70
N PHE A 25 0.15 -2.63 2.67
CA PHE A 25 -0.72 -3.60 3.34
C PHE A 25 -1.38 -4.54 2.36
N LYS A 26 -1.54 -5.79 2.80
CA LYS A 26 -2.31 -6.80 2.09
C LYS A 26 -3.76 -6.74 2.53
N TYR A 27 -4.67 -6.74 1.56
CA TYR A 27 -6.11 -6.80 1.74
C TYR A 27 -6.65 -8.07 1.10
N LYS A 28 -7.61 -8.73 1.76
CA LYS A 28 -8.38 -9.82 1.18
C LYS A 28 -9.78 -9.32 0.87
N LYS A 29 -10.26 -9.60 -0.34
CA LYS A 29 -11.67 -9.34 -0.66
C LYS A 29 -12.51 -10.48 -0.09
N ASP A 30 -13.45 -10.14 0.78
CA ASP A 30 -14.26 -11.13 1.49
C ASP A 30 -15.13 -11.93 0.51
N GLY A 31 -15.39 -13.20 0.84
CA GLY A 31 -16.06 -14.13 -0.06
C GLY A 31 -15.21 -14.59 -1.26
N THR A 32 -13.95 -14.16 -1.36
CA THR A 32 -13.05 -14.59 -2.45
C THR A 32 -11.68 -15.01 -1.94
N LYS A 33 -10.93 -15.72 -2.79
CA LYS A 33 -9.49 -15.99 -2.61
C LYS A 33 -8.60 -14.85 -3.13
N ARG A 34 -9.19 -13.71 -3.55
CA ARG A 34 -8.44 -12.61 -4.16
C ARG A 34 -7.76 -11.75 -3.10
N ILE A 35 -6.54 -11.36 -3.42
CA ILE A 35 -5.66 -10.56 -2.58
C ILE A 35 -5.32 -9.28 -3.35
N PHE A 36 -5.30 -8.17 -2.62
CA PHE A 36 -4.97 -6.86 -3.13
C PHE A 36 -3.97 -6.15 -2.20
N PHE A 37 -3.37 -5.08 -2.69
CA PHE A 37 -2.34 -4.31 -2.01
C PHE A 37 -2.70 -2.83 -2.01
N ALA A 38 -2.51 -2.15 -0.90
CA ALA A 38 -2.67 -0.71 -0.81
C ALA A 38 -1.48 -0.09 -0.07
N THR A 39 -1.18 1.15 -0.42
CA THR A 39 -0.12 1.96 0.19
C THR A 39 -0.73 2.89 1.23
N GLU A 40 -0.08 2.98 2.38
CA GLU A 40 -0.51 3.81 3.50
C GLU A 40 0.69 4.59 4.03
N ASN A 41 0.47 5.84 4.44
CA ASN A 41 1.42 6.65 5.17
C ASN A 41 0.76 7.01 6.51
N ASN A 42 1.37 6.60 7.62
CA ASN A 42 0.84 6.84 8.97
C ASN A 42 -0.65 6.45 9.14
N GLY A 43 -1.06 5.33 8.53
CA GLY A 43 -2.44 4.82 8.59
C GLY A 43 -3.43 5.51 7.64
N ILE A 44 -3.00 6.54 6.92
CA ILE A 44 -3.78 7.19 5.86
C ILE A 44 -3.46 6.50 4.53
N ARG A 45 -4.49 6.10 3.82
CA ARG A 45 -4.33 5.46 2.52
C ARG A 45 -3.95 6.49 1.46
N LEU A 46 -2.90 6.22 0.71
CA LEU A 46 -2.38 7.12 -0.31
C LEU A 46 -3.10 6.99 -1.65
N ASN A 47 -3.91 5.94 -1.82
CA ASN A 47 -4.56 5.60 -3.08
C ASN A 47 -6.04 5.24 -2.92
N ASP A 48 -6.86 5.69 -3.86
CA ASP A 48 -8.28 5.32 -3.91
C ASP A 48 -8.49 3.86 -4.32
N ARG A 49 -7.57 3.32 -5.13
CA ARG A 49 -7.65 1.97 -5.70
C ARG A 49 -6.63 1.04 -5.08
N MET A 50 -7.00 -0.23 -4.91
CA MET A 50 -6.04 -1.27 -4.50
C MET A 50 -5.39 -1.89 -5.75
N HIS A 51 -4.14 -2.29 -5.62
CA HIS A 51 -3.39 -2.99 -6.65
C HIS A 51 -3.57 -4.50 -6.55
N SER A 52 -3.59 -5.18 -7.70
CA SER A 52 -3.62 -6.65 -7.76
C SER A 52 -2.27 -7.29 -7.42
N THR A 53 -1.16 -6.54 -7.56
CA THR A 53 0.19 -7.04 -7.34
C THR A 53 0.98 -6.14 -6.40
N LEU A 54 1.91 -6.75 -5.66
CA LEU A 54 2.82 -6.04 -4.77
C LEU A 54 3.78 -5.12 -5.52
N TRP A 55 4.16 -5.50 -6.75
CA TRP A 55 5.05 -4.71 -7.59
C TRP A 55 4.45 -3.35 -7.95
N LEU A 56 3.17 -3.31 -8.35
CA LEU A 56 2.46 -2.06 -8.64
C LEU A 56 2.37 -1.16 -7.39
N ALA A 57 2.02 -1.74 -6.25
CA ALA A 57 1.99 -1.00 -4.98
C ALA A 57 3.37 -0.45 -4.60
N LYS A 58 4.45 -1.20 -4.84
CA LYS A 58 5.82 -0.76 -4.59
C LYS A 58 6.23 0.38 -5.52
N ALA A 59 5.89 0.29 -6.81
CA ALA A 59 6.16 1.33 -7.79
C ALA A 59 5.46 2.65 -7.42
N GLU A 60 4.21 2.57 -6.96
CA GLU A 60 3.45 3.75 -6.52
C GLU A 60 4.00 4.35 -5.21
N ALA A 61 4.33 3.51 -4.23
CA ALA A 61 4.98 3.97 -3.00
C ALA A 61 6.34 4.63 -3.29
N GLY A 62 7.12 4.09 -4.23
CA GLY A 62 8.35 4.70 -4.71
C GLY A 62 8.11 6.08 -5.31
N LYS A 63 7.12 6.22 -6.19
CA LYS A 63 6.74 7.54 -6.76
C LYS A 63 6.32 8.55 -5.69
N PHE A 64 5.62 8.11 -4.64
CA PHE A 64 5.24 8.99 -3.53
C PHE A 64 6.49 9.50 -2.78
N LEU A 65 7.40 8.59 -2.41
CA LEU A 65 8.63 8.95 -1.72
C LEU A 65 9.59 9.78 -2.60
N ASP A 66 9.61 9.53 -3.91
CA ASP A 66 10.42 10.27 -4.88
C ASP A 66 9.84 11.65 -5.19
N ARG A 67 8.52 11.86 -5.05
CA ARG A 67 7.89 13.18 -5.25
C ARG A 67 8.34 14.23 -4.24
N ASN A 68 8.77 13.77 -3.07
CA ASN A 68 9.27 14.62 -2.00
C ASN A 68 10.82 14.69 -1.98
N LYS A 69 11.51 14.32 -3.08
CA LYS A 69 12.98 14.38 -3.20
C LYS A 69 13.53 15.72 -3.67
#